data_AF-A0A401ITK7-F1
#
_entry.id   AF-A0A401ITK7-F1
#
_cell.length_a   1.000
_cell.length_b   1.000
_cell.length_c   1.000
_cell.angle_alpha   90.00
_cell.angle_beta   90.00
_cell.angle_gamma   90.00
#
_symmetry.space_group_name_H-M   'P 1'
#
loop_
_entity.id
_entity.type
_entity.pdbx_description
1 polymer ?
#
loop_
_entity_poly.entity_id
_entity_poly.type
_entity_poly.pdbx_seq_one_letter_code
_entity_poly.pdbx_strand_id
1 'polypeptide(L)' 'MKTMTFYQFLMTLRDPDNYDEVVQFANNAFLDHSFPKQETDYERLSSYLELNGNYLPTMTVFDDAWQQYLEKLQ' A
#
# COMPACT_ATOMS: atom_id res chain seq x y z
N MET A 1 7.60 8.25 -18.92
CA MET A 1 7.10 8.57 -17.57
C MET A 1 6.73 7.27 -16.89
N LYS A 2 7.22 7.01 -15.68
CA LYS A 2 6.93 5.77 -14.95
C LYS A 2 5.47 5.85 -14.46
N THR A 3 4.59 4.99 -14.99
CA THR A 3 3.16 4.93 -14.66
C THR A 3 2.90 3.85 -13.61
N MET A 4 3.52 3.98 -12.44
CA MET A 4 3.40 2.99 -11.37
C MET A 4 2.21 3.34 -10.49
N THR A 5 1.26 2.43 -10.27
CA THR A 5 0.20 2.62 -9.27
C THR A 5 0.72 2.34 -7.87
N PHE A 6 0.01 2.81 -6.84
CA PHE A 6 0.38 2.52 -5.44
C PHE A 6 0.43 1.01 -5.16
N TYR A 7 -0.53 0.25 -5.71
CA TYR A 7 -0.52 -1.21 -5.60
C TYR A 7 0.71 -1.83 -6.26
N GLN A 8 1.09 -1.38 -7.47
CA GLN A 8 2.31 -1.87 -8.13
C GLN A 8 3.56 -1.54 -7.31
N PHE A 9 3.61 -0.39 -6.64
CA PHE A 9 4.66 -0.04 -5.70
C PHE A 9 4.72 -1.03 -4.53
N LEU A 10 3.59 -1.30 -3.85
CA LEU A 10 3.54 -2.29 -2.77
C LEU A 10 4.04 -3.66 -3.22
N MET A 11 3.72 -4.10 -4.44
CA MET A 11 4.20 -5.39 -4.96
C MET A 11 5.74 -5.49 -5.04
N THR A 12 6.44 -4.36 -5.12
CA THR A 12 7.91 -4.35 -5.11
C THR A 12 8.53 -4.47 -3.72
N LEU A 13 7.73 -4.29 -2.65
CA LEU A 13 8.17 -4.36 -1.26
C LEU A 13 7.89 -5.72 -0.60
N ARG A 14 7.12 -6.59 -1.25
CA ARG A 14 6.72 -7.88 -0.70
C ARG A 14 7.93 -8.75 -0.38
N ASP A 15 7.97 -9.20 0.86
CA ASP A 15 8.93 -10.16 1.38
C ASP A 15 8.24 -10.92 2.53
N PRO A 16 7.94 -12.23 2.38
CA PRO A 16 7.18 -12.98 3.38
C PRO A 16 7.93 -13.17 4.71
N ASP A 17 9.26 -13.00 4.71
CA ASP A 17 10.11 -13.22 5.88
C ASP A 17 10.50 -11.91 6.59
N ASN A 18 10.02 -10.76 6.09
CA ASN A 18 10.30 -9.44 6.63
C ASN A 18 9.10 -8.88 7.41
N TYR A 19 9.33 -8.52 8.67
CA TYR A 19 8.30 -8.10 9.62
C TYR A 19 8.17 -6.57 9.76
N ASP A 20 8.83 -5.78 8.92
CA ASP A 20 8.60 -4.33 8.83
C ASP A 20 7.13 -4.04 8.49
N GLU A 21 6.54 -3.03 9.11
CA GLU A 21 5.10 -2.75 9.02
C GLU A 21 4.65 -2.44 7.59
N VAL A 22 5.47 -1.71 6.82
CA VAL A 22 5.15 -1.38 5.41
C VAL A 22 5.28 -2.62 4.52
N VAL A 23 6.23 -3.50 4.82
CA VAL A 23 6.37 -4.78 4.10
C VAL A 23 5.21 -5.72 4.44
N GLN A 24 4.79 -5.78 5.70
CA GLN A 24 3.60 -6.53 6.11
C GLN A 24 2.34 -5.97 5.46
N PHE A 25 2.20 -4.65 5.34
CA PHE A 25 1.14 -4.04 4.56
C PHE A 25 1.18 -4.48 3.09
N ALA A 26 2.34 -4.46 2.44
CA ALA A 26 2.48 -4.93 1.07
C ALA A 26 2.08 -6.41 0.89
N ASN A 27 2.45 -7.27 1.85
CA ASN A 27 2.06 -8.67 1.87
C ASN A 27 0.54 -8.84 2.05
N ASN A 28 -0.09 -8.08 2.95
CA ASN A 28 -1.52 -8.15 3.19
C ASN A 28 -2.35 -7.57 2.03
N ALA A 29 -1.92 -6.45 1.44
CA ALA A 29 -2.55 -5.87 0.26
C ALA A 29 -2.52 -6.81 -0.96
N PHE A 30 -1.52 -7.70 -1.05
CA PHE A 30 -1.50 -8.76 -2.06
C PHE A 30 -2.59 -9.82 -1.84
N LEU A 31 -2.87 -10.16 -0.58
CA LEU A 31 -3.90 -11.13 -0.21
C LEU A 31 -5.32 -10.53 -0.29
N ASP A 32 -5.42 -9.20 -0.25
CA ASP A 32 -6.65 -8.45 -0.46
C ASP A 32 -7.03 -8.40 -1.96
N HIS A 33 -7.90 -9.33 -2.35
CA HIS A 33 -8.39 -9.42 -3.72
C HIS A 33 -9.26 -8.22 -4.14
N SER A 34 -9.80 -7.49 -3.16
CA SER A 34 -10.66 -6.32 -3.38
C SER A 34 -9.90 -5.01 -3.43
N PHE A 35 -8.59 -5.02 -3.14
CA PHE A 35 -7.76 -3.83 -3.15
C PHE A 35 -7.87 -3.08 -4.49
N PRO A 36 -8.05 -1.76 -4.51
CA PRO A 36 -8.24 -0.99 -5.75
C PRO A 36 -6.90 -0.81 -6.50
N LYS A 37 -6.49 -1.83 -7.26
CA LYS A 37 -5.15 -1.95 -7.89
C LYS A 37 -4.76 -0.84 -8.88
N GLN A 38 -5.76 -0.15 -9.42
CA GLN A 38 -5.59 0.92 -10.41
C GLN A 38 -5.79 2.32 -9.81
N GLU A 39 -6.19 2.42 -8.54
CA GLU A 39 -6.36 3.71 -7.89
C GLU A 39 -5.00 4.36 -7.62
N THR A 40 -4.95 5.67 -7.81
CA THR A 40 -3.76 6.52 -7.65
C THR A 40 -4.04 7.75 -6.81
N ASP A 41 -5.29 7.96 -6.39
CA ASP A 41 -5.70 9.02 -5.48
C ASP A 41 -5.57 8.58 -4.02
N TYR A 42 -4.91 9.41 -3.21
CA TYR A 42 -4.66 9.17 -1.79
C TYR A 42 -5.96 9.03 -1.00
N GLU A 43 -6.91 9.95 -1.18
CA GLU A 43 -8.13 10.00 -0.37
C GLU A 43 -9.02 8.78 -0.63
N ARG A 44 -9.08 8.32 -1.88
CA ARG A 44 -9.79 7.09 -2.25
C ARG A 44 -9.16 5.84 -1.64
N LEU A 45 -7.84 5.75 -1.64
CA LEU A 45 -7.12 4.64 -1.00
C LEU A 45 -7.28 4.68 0.51
N SER A 46 -7.16 5.86 1.13
CA SER A 46 -7.39 6.07 2.56
C SER A 46 -8.80 5.62 2.97
N SER A 47 -9.83 6.12 2.28
CA SER A 47 -11.22 5.75 2.55
C SER A 47 -11.46 4.23 2.42
N TYR A 48 -10.84 3.60 1.42
CA TYR A 48 -10.92 2.15 1.24
C TYR A 48 -10.30 1.41 2.42
N LEU A 49 -9.12 1.83 2.88
CA LEU A 49 -8.38 1.21 3.98
C LEU A 49 -9.04 1.43 5.33
N GLU A 50 -9.66 2.58 5.58
CA GLU A 50 -10.45 2.80 6.80
C GLU A 50 -11.65 1.85 6.90
N LEU A 51 -12.25 1.49 5.76
CA LEU A 51 -13.44 0.63 5.70
C LEU A 51 -13.11 -0.88 5.59
N ASN A 52 -12.00 -1.23 4.93
CA ASN A 52 -11.69 -2.62 4.56
C ASN A 52 -10.29 -3.08 5.01
N GLY A 53 -9.42 -2.17 5.41
CA GLY A 53 -8.00 -2.39 5.73
C GLY A 53 -7.75 -2.92 7.14
N ASN A 54 -8.56 -3.86 7.63
CA ASN A 54 -8.43 -4.45 8.97
C ASN A 54 -7.08 -5.16 9.23
N TYR A 55 -6.25 -5.32 8.19
CA TYR A 55 -4.90 -5.88 8.27
C TYR A 55 -3.82 -4.82 8.54
N LEU A 56 -4.17 -3.53 8.51
CA LEU A 56 -3.29 -2.46 8.95
C LEU A 56 -3.40 -2.32 10.47
N PRO A 57 -2.28 -2.32 11.22
CA PRO A 57 -2.33 -2.06 12.66
C PRO A 57 -2.74 -0.61 12.95
N THR A 58 -2.33 0.34 12.09
CA THR A 58 -2.73 1.75 12.13
C THR A 58 -2.74 2.34 10.72
N MET A 59 -3.48 3.44 10.51
CA MET A 59 -3.43 4.19 9.24
C MET A 59 -2.06 4.86 8.99
N THR A 60 -1.24 5.07 10.03
CA THR A 60 0.12 5.61 9.87
C THR A 60 1.00 4.72 8.99
N VAL A 61 0.79 3.39 9.01
CA VAL A 61 1.52 2.46 8.13
C VAL A 61 1.20 2.73 6.65
N PHE A 62 -0.05 3.10 6.35
CA PHE A 62 -0.42 3.52 5.00
C PHE A 62 0.23 4.86 4.64
N ASP A 63 0.21 5.83 5.55
CA ASP A 63 0.83 7.14 5.35
C ASP A 63 2.34 7.02 5.05
N ASP A 64 3.04 6.17 5.80
CA ASP A 64 4.47 5.89 5.62
C ASP A 64 4.75 5.21 4.28
N ALA A 65 3.94 4.21 3.90
CA ALA A 65 4.03 3.56 2.60
C ALA A 65 3.77 4.55 1.45
N TRP A 66 2.82 5.47 1.64
CA TRP A 66 2.46 6.49 0.66
C TRP A 66 3.61 7.47 0.42
N GLN A 67 4.30 7.91 1.48
CA GLN A 67 5.48 8.77 1.32
C GLN A 67 6.59 8.08 0.53
N GLN A 68 6.90 6.81 0.86
CA GLN A 68 7.88 6.03 0.11
C GLN A 68 7.49 5.85 -1.38
N TYR A 69 6.20 5.72 -1.67
CA TYR A 69 5.70 5.69 -3.04
C TYR A 69 5.96 7.01 -3.78
N LEU A 70 5.67 8.15 -3.15
CA LEU A 70 5.92 9.47 -3.73
C LEU A 70 7.41 9.70 -3.99
N GLU A 71 8.28 9.32 -3.05
CA GLU A 71 9.74 9.39 -3.21
C GLU A 71 10.22 8.55 -4.40
N LYS A 72 9.64 7.36 -4.62
CA LYS A 72 10.00 6.49 -5.75
C LYS A 72 9.57 7.04 -7.12
N LEU A 73 8.58 7.93 -7.15
CA LEU A 73 8.09 8.55 -8.38
C LEU A 73 8.91 9.77 -8.82
N GLN A 74 9.75 10.31 -7.93
CA GLN A 74 10.73 11.36 -8.26
C GLN A 74 11.85 10.80 -9.14
#